data_AF-A0A0A2LT33-F1
#
_entry.id   AF-A0A0A2LT33-F1
#
_cell.length_a   1.000
_cell.length_b   1.000
_cell.length_c   1.000
_cell.angle_alpha   90.00
_cell.angle_beta   90.00
_cell.angle_gamma   90.00
#
_symmetry.space_group_name_H-M   'P 1'
#
loop_
_entity.id
_entity.type
_entity.pdbx_description
1 polymer ?
#
loop_
_entity_poly.entity_id
_entity_poly.type
_entity_poly.pdbx_seq_one_letter_code
_entity_poly.pdbx_strand_id
1 'polypeptide(L)'
;MLLTVPVAFVSCEEEETTEVSGNDACLDQLEILADILYEKTLVFSNNATPSTCSAVRTAALNLINAAEDCGYGYLYQEQAQFWIDYDCSIFND
;
A
#
# COMPACT_ATOMS: atom_id res chain seq x y z
N MET A 1 -0.73 -23.09 33.60
CA MET A 1 -0.35 -23.76 32.33
C MET A 1 0.46 -22.74 31.55
N LEU A 2 1.77 -22.97 31.44
CA LEU A 2 2.72 -22.12 30.71
C LEU A 2 2.68 -22.53 29.24
N LEU A 3 2.18 -21.66 28.38
CA LEU A 3 2.23 -21.84 26.93
C LEU A 3 3.58 -21.32 26.43
N THR A 4 4.52 -22.23 26.23
CA THR A 4 5.77 -21.96 25.53
C THR A 4 5.48 -21.93 24.03
N VAL A 5 5.52 -20.74 23.43
CA VAL A 5 5.52 -20.58 21.97
C VAL A 5 6.95 -20.81 21.47
N PRO A 6 7.21 -21.76 20.56
CA PRO A 6 8.53 -21.91 19.98
C PRO A 6 8.83 -20.71 19.08
N VAL A 7 9.94 -20.02 19.40
CA VAL A 7 10.59 -19.05 18.51
C VAL A 7 11.13 -19.83 17.33
N ALA A 8 10.42 -19.78 16.20
CA ALA A 8 10.98 -20.19 14.93
C ALA A 8 12.00 -19.13 14.53
N PHE A 9 13.28 -19.48 14.63
CA PHE A 9 14.37 -18.74 14.00
C PHE A 9 14.18 -18.84 12.50
N VAL A 10 13.57 -17.82 11.89
CA VAL A 10 13.70 -17.64 10.43
C VAL A 10 15.09 -17.08 10.21
N SER A 11 15.99 -17.99 9.86
CA SER A 11 17.27 -17.71 9.24
C SER A 11 16.99 -16.98 7.92
N CYS A 12 17.02 -15.64 7.90
CA CYS A 12 17.18 -14.90 6.65
C CYS A 12 18.64 -15.03 6.22
N GLU A 13 18.97 -16.16 5.62
CA GLU A 13 20.16 -16.30 4.79
C GLU A 13 19.69 -16.84 3.44
N GLU A 14 19.38 -15.92 2.53
CA GLU A 14 19.68 -16.13 1.12
C GLU A 14 20.01 -14.76 0.51
N GLU A 15 21.30 -14.52 0.38
CA GLU A 15 21.87 -13.45 -0.44
C GLU A 15 21.64 -13.87 -1.90
N GLU A 16 20.59 -13.35 -2.53
CA GLU A 16 20.33 -13.58 -3.94
C GLU A 16 20.95 -12.44 -4.77
N THR A 17 22.02 -12.78 -5.49
CA THR A 17 22.58 -11.98 -6.56
C THR A 17 21.61 -12.02 -7.75
N THR A 18 20.87 -10.94 -8.03
CA THR A 18 20.10 -10.87 -9.27
C THR A 18 20.24 -9.53 -9.99
N GLU A 19 20.34 -9.68 -11.30
CA GLU A 19 20.65 -8.67 -12.30
C GLU A 19 19.64 -7.51 -12.24
N VAL A 20 20.10 -6.29 -12.50
CA VAL A 20 19.28 -5.07 -12.60
C VAL A 20 18.33 -5.20 -13.81
N SER A 21 17.28 -5.98 -13.64
CA SER A 21 16.19 -6.14 -14.60
C SER A 21 15.15 -5.07 -14.27
N GLY A 22 14.52 -4.46 -15.28
CA GLY A 22 13.58 -3.34 -15.12
C GLY A 22 12.39 -3.56 -14.18
N ASN A 23 12.24 -4.76 -13.59
CA ASN A 23 11.32 -5.06 -12.50
C ASN A 23 11.65 -4.29 -11.20
N ASP A 24 12.92 -3.99 -10.94
CA ASP A 24 13.35 -3.26 -9.72
C ASP A 24 12.71 -1.87 -9.66
N ALA A 25 12.75 -1.13 -10.78
CA ALA A 25 12.16 0.21 -10.86
C ALA A 25 10.63 0.20 -10.66
N CYS A 26 9.96 -0.87 -11.08
CA CYS A 26 8.53 -1.05 -10.85
C CYS A 26 8.26 -1.28 -9.36
N LEU A 27 8.99 -2.19 -8.71
CA LEU A 27 8.81 -2.47 -7.29
C LEU A 27 9.15 -1.25 -6.42
N ASP A 28 10.23 -0.54 -6.73
CA ASP A 28 10.60 0.73 -6.08
C ASP A 28 9.47 1.77 -6.19
N GLN A 29 8.88 1.90 -7.38
CA GLN A 29 7.76 2.82 -7.60
C GLN A 29 6.52 2.41 -6.79
N LEU A 30 6.22 1.10 -6.71
CA LEU A 30 5.09 0.60 -5.93
C LEU A 30 5.30 0.80 -4.43
N GLU A 31 6.52 0.63 -3.93
CA GLU A 31 6.86 0.92 -2.52
C GLU A 31 6.62 2.39 -2.19
N ILE A 32 7.12 3.32 -3.03
CA ILE A 32 6.90 4.76 -2.86
C ILE A 32 5.40 5.10 -2.85
N LEU A 33 4.61 4.50 -3.76
CA LEU A 33 3.18 4.76 -3.84
C LEU A 33 2.42 4.18 -2.64
N ALA A 34 2.84 3.02 -2.13
CA ALA A 34 2.29 2.42 -0.92
C ALA A 34 2.58 3.29 0.32
N ASP A 35 3.78 3.85 0.44
CA ASP A 35 4.15 4.80 1.49
C ASP A 35 3.31 6.08 1.42
N ILE A 36 3.09 6.62 0.22
CA ILE A 36 2.20 7.77 0.02
C ILE A 36 0.77 7.45 0.46
N LEU A 37 0.23 6.28 0.07
CA LEU A 37 -1.10 5.84 0.50
C LEU A 37 -1.20 5.75 2.03
N TYR A 38 -0.18 5.19 2.67
CA TYR A 38 -0.11 5.11 4.13
C TYR A 38 -0.07 6.50 4.78
N GLU A 39 0.78 7.40 4.30
CA GLU A 39 0.88 8.78 4.81
C GLU A 39 -0.46 9.51 4.68
N LYS A 40 -1.14 9.41 3.52
CA LYS A 40 -2.46 10.04 3.36
C LYS A 40 -3.51 9.43 4.27
N THR A 41 -3.45 8.11 4.49
CA THR A 41 -4.34 7.42 5.44
C THR A 41 -4.13 7.93 6.87
N LEU A 42 -2.88 8.14 7.29
CA LEU A 42 -2.57 8.74 8.59
C LEU A 42 -3.10 10.18 8.70
N VAL A 43 -2.91 11.01 7.68
CA VAL A 43 -3.43 12.40 7.66
C VAL A 43 -4.95 12.39 7.76
N PHE A 44 -5.63 11.53 7.01
CA PHE A 44 -7.08 11.38 7.07
C PHE A 44 -7.57 10.90 8.44
N SER A 45 -6.91 9.90 9.03
CA SER A 45 -7.23 9.37 10.37
C SER A 45 -7.15 10.45 11.47
N ASN A 46 -6.20 11.38 11.35
CA ASN A 46 -6.04 12.48 12.32
C ASN A 46 -6.92 13.70 12.01
N ASN A 47 -7.36 13.87 10.76
CA ASN A 47 -8.17 15.01 10.32
C ASN A 47 -9.09 14.59 9.18
N ALA A 48 -10.22 13.98 9.53
CA ALA A 48 -11.17 13.47 8.55
C ALA A 48 -11.98 14.62 7.93
N THR A 49 -11.67 14.93 6.66
CA THR A 49 -12.32 15.98 5.86
C THR A 49 -12.52 15.47 4.44
N PRO A 50 -13.36 16.13 3.61
CA PRO A 50 -13.52 15.74 2.21
C PRO A 50 -12.19 15.78 1.45
N SER A 51 -11.34 16.77 1.75
CA SER A 51 -10.04 16.94 1.12
C SER A 51 -9.05 15.83 1.49
N THR A 52 -8.96 15.46 2.77
CA THR A 52 -8.03 14.42 3.23
C THR A 52 -8.49 13.04 2.78
N CYS A 53 -9.80 12.78 2.76
CA CYS A 53 -10.37 11.58 2.15
C CYS A 53 -10.06 11.48 0.65
N SER A 54 -10.28 12.56 -0.10
CA SER A 54 -9.97 12.59 -1.54
C SER A 54 -8.49 12.37 -1.84
N ALA A 55 -7.60 12.78 -0.93
CA ALA A 55 -6.17 12.52 -1.04
C ALA A 55 -5.84 11.02 -0.90
N VAL A 56 -6.48 10.32 0.05
CA VAL A 56 -6.34 8.86 0.19
C VAL A 56 -6.85 8.15 -1.05
N ARG A 57 -8.03 8.52 -1.53
CA ARG A 57 -8.62 7.98 -2.77
C ARG A 57 -7.70 8.13 -3.97
N THR A 58 -7.10 9.31 -4.13
CA THR A 58 -6.15 9.59 -5.22
C THR A 58 -4.88 8.75 -5.10
N ALA A 59 -4.33 8.62 -3.88
CA ALA A 59 -3.16 7.78 -3.64
C ALA A 59 -3.44 6.30 -3.96
N ALA A 60 -4.60 5.79 -3.55
CA ALA A 60 -5.03 4.42 -3.85
C ALA A 60 -5.18 4.18 -5.36
N LEU A 61 -5.77 5.13 -6.09
CA LEU A 61 -5.90 5.03 -7.55
C LEU A 61 -4.54 5.03 -8.25
N ASN A 62 -3.60 5.88 -7.81
CA ASN A 62 -2.26 5.90 -8.38
C ASN A 62 -1.51 4.59 -8.12
N LEU A 63 -1.64 4.02 -6.93
CA LEU A 63 -1.02 2.74 -6.57
C LEU A 63 -1.56 1.59 -7.43
N ILE A 64 -2.88 1.45 -7.56
CA ILE A 64 -3.44 0.34 -8.34
C ILE A 64 -3.13 0.47 -9.83
N ASN A 65 -3.18 1.67 -10.40
CA ASN A 65 -2.84 1.88 -11.81
C ASN A 65 -1.38 1.52 -12.07
N ALA A 66 -0.45 1.97 -11.22
CA ALA A 66 0.95 1.61 -11.34
C ALA A 66 1.18 0.10 -11.14
N ALA A 67 0.45 -0.51 -10.20
CA ALA A 67 0.55 -1.95 -9.97
C ALA A 67 0.03 -2.76 -11.16
N GLU A 68 -1.06 -2.34 -11.79
CA GLU A 68 -1.59 -2.95 -13.01
C GLU A 68 -0.58 -2.83 -14.17
N ASP A 69 0.01 -1.64 -14.36
CA ASP A 69 1.04 -1.41 -15.38
C ASP A 69 2.30 -2.27 -15.16
N CYS A 70 2.65 -2.52 -13.89
CA CYS A 70 3.77 -3.38 -13.49
C CYS A 70 3.42 -4.88 -13.43
N GLY A 71 2.17 -5.29 -13.70
CA GLY A 71 1.73 -6.70 -13.63
C GLY A 71 1.49 -7.24 -12.21
N TYR A 72 1.49 -6.36 -11.21
CA TYR A 72 1.26 -6.65 -9.79
C TYR A 72 -0.11 -6.18 -9.26
N GLY A 73 -1.02 -5.74 -10.13
CA GLY A 73 -2.33 -5.18 -9.73
C GLY A 73 -3.11 -6.07 -8.76
N TYR A 74 -3.01 -7.39 -8.92
CA TYR A 74 -3.68 -8.36 -8.04
C TYR A 74 -3.28 -8.26 -6.55
N LEU A 75 -2.09 -7.73 -6.23
CA LEU A 75 -1.63 -7.56 -4.86
C LEU A 75 -2.33 -6.40 -4.15
N TYR A 76 -2.72 -5.36 -4.90
CA TYR A 76 -3.22 -4.10 -4.35
C TYR A 76 -4.72 -3.88 -4.58
N GLN A 77 -5.35 -4.73 -5.39
CA GLN A 77 -6.72 -4.54 -5.87
C GLN A 77 -7.72 -4.35 -4.73
N GLU A 78 -7.76 -5.25 -3.73
CA GLU A 78 -8.74 -5.17 -2.65
C GLU A 78 -8.58 -3.89 -1.80
N GLN A 79 -7.34 -3.58 -1.42
CA GLN A 79 -7.04 -2.43 -0.56
C GLN A 79 -7.25 -1.10 -1.28
N ALA A 80 -6.87 -1.01 -2.57
CA ALA A 80 -7.07 0.19 -3.36
C ALA A 80 -8.55 0.40 -3.69
N GLN A 81 -9.28 -0.67 -4.04
CA GLN A 81 -10.69 -0.58 -4.42
C GLN A 81 -11.55 -0.05 -3.26
N PHE A 82 -11.27 -0.46 -2.03
CA PHE A 82 -11.94 0.10 -0.85
C PHE A 82 -11.88 1.63 -0.83
N TRP A 83 -10.69 2.21 -0.99
CA TRP A 83 -10.49 3.66 -0.96
C TRP A 83 -11.04 4.37 -2.20
N ILE A 84 -11.06 3.68 -3.35
CA ILE A 84 -11.64 4.20 -4.59
C ILE A 84 -13.16 4.33 -4.50
N ASP A 85 -13.82 3.39 -3.82
CA ASP A 85 -15.28 3.37 -3.67
C ASP A 85 -15.77 4.12 -2.43
N TYR A 86 -14.86 4.49 -1.52
CA TYR A 86 -15.21 5.19 -0.30
C TYR A 86 -15.78 6.59 -0.60
N ASP A 87 -17.00 6.85 -0.13
CA ASP A 87 -17.70 8.10 -0.36
C ASP A 87 -17.14 9.21 0.56
N CYS A 88 -16.25 10.04 0.01
CA CYS A 88 -15.70 11.20 0.73
C CYS A 88 -16.71 12.33 0.97
N SER A 89 -17.89 12.29 0.35
CA SER A 89 -18.89 13.33 0.53
C SER A 89 -19.54 13.32 1.91
N ILE A 90 -19.39 12.22 2.66
CA ILE A 90 -19.86 12.08 4.05
C ILE A 90 -19.22 13.09 5.01
N PHE A 91 -18.17 13.80 4.61
CA PHE A 91 -17.49 14.81 5.41
C PHE A 91 -17.86 16.26 5.03
N ASN A 92 -18.84 16.49 4.15
CA ASN A 92 -19.25 17.81 3.66
C ASN A 92 -20.32 18.51 4.55
N ASP A 93 -20.31 18.30 5.87
CA ASP A 93 -21.27 18.94 6.80
C ASP A 93 -21.20 20.49 6.80
#